data_AF-A0A5Y6EJU8-F1
#
_entry.id   AF-A0A5Y6EJU8-F1
#
_cell.length_a   1.000
_cell.length_b   1.000
_cell.length_c   1.000
_cell.angle_alpha   90.00
_cell.angle_beta   90.00
_cell.angle_gamma   90.00
#
_symmetry.space_group_name_H-M   'P 1'
#
loop_
_entity.id
_entity.type
_entity.pdbx_description
1 polymer ?
#
loop_
_entity_poly.entity_id
_entity_poly.type
_entity_poly.pdbx_seq_one_letter_code
_entity_poly.pdbx_strand_id
1 'polypeptide(L)'
;MQSTLLQTKPAFSWKALGWALLYFWFFSTLLQAIIYLTGYSGTNGLRDSLLYSSLWLIPVFLFPGRIRVIAAVIGVVLWAASLAALSYYVIYGQEFSQSVLFVMFETNANEASEYLSQYFSLKIVLVALAYTVAAILLWTRLRPVYIPSPWRYLVSFALLYGLILHPIAMNTFIKHKPMEKTLDSLASRMEPAAPWQFITGYYQYRLQLASLNKLLNENDALPPLANFQDHSGDAPRTLVLVIGESTQRGRMSLYGYPRETTPELDALHKTDPGLTVFNNVVTSRPYTIEILQQALTFADEKNPDWYLTKPSLMNMMKQAGYKTFWITNQQTMTARNTMLTVFSKQTDKQFYMNQQRTQSAREYDSNVLEPFKAVLADPAPKKFIIVHLLGTHIKYKFRYPENQGKFDGKTDHVPPGLSSDELESYNDYDNANLYNDYVVASLIKDYKATDPNGFLLYFSDHGEEVYDTPPHKTQGRNEDSPTRHMYTVPFLLWTSEKWQAAHPRDFSQDVDRKYSSSELIHTWSDLAGLTYDGYDPTRSITNPQFKETTRWIGNPYKKNALIDYDTLPYGDQVGNQ
;
A
#
# COMPACT_ATOMS: atom_id res chain seq x y z
N MET A 1 63.61 -16.48 44.02
CA MET A 1 63.07 -15.89 42.78
C MET A 1 61.60 -16.27 42.65
N GLN A 2 60.70 -15.46 43.19
CA GLN A 2 59.27 -15.55 42.88
C GLN A 2 59.05 -14.68 41.64
N SER A 3 58.80 -15.31 40.49
CA SER A 3 58.39 -14.59 39.29
C SER A 3 56.97 -14.08 39.51
N THR A 4 56.85 -12.78 39.77
CA THR A 4 55.61 -12.04 39.58
C THR A 4 55.20 -12.18 38.11
N LEU A 5 54.31 -13.13 37.83
CA LEU A 5 53.54 -13.18 36.60
C LEU A 5 52.73 -11.88 36.52
N LEU A 6 53.27 -10.89 35.82
CA LEU A 6 52.53 -9.74 35.35
C LEU A 6 51.36 -10.29 34.53
N GLN A 7 50.17 -10.35 35.11
CA GLN A 7 48.93 -10.52 34.38
C GLN A 7 48.82 -9.34 33.41
N THR A 8 49.24 -9.56 32.17
CA THR A 8 49.05 -8.61 31.09
C THR A 8 47.55 -8.37 30.98
N LYS A 9 47.11 -7.13 31.26
CA LYS A 9 45.72 -6.73 31.05
C LYS A 9 45.37 -7.07 29.59
N PRO A 10 44.33 -7.87 29.34
CA PRO A 10 44.04 -8.29 27.98
C PRO A 10 43.72 -7.06 27.12
N ALA A 11 44.47 -6.90 26.03
CA ALA A 11 44.35 -5.74 25.14
C ALA A 11 43.10 -5.84 24.27
N PHE A 12 42.56 -4.68 23.90
CA PHE A 12 41.46 -4.58 22.94
C PHE A 12 41.86 -5.19 21.59
N SER A 13 40.95 -5.94 20.97
CA SER A 13 41.20 -6.62 19.69
C SER A 13 40.13 -6.24 18.67
N TRP A 14 40.55 -5.51 17.62
CA TRP A 14 39.71 -5.21 16.46
C TRP A 14 39.17 -6.47 15.79
N LYS A 15 39.98 -7.53 15.73
CA LYS A 15 39.56 -8.82 15.19
C LYS A 15 38.45 -9.47 16.02
N ALA A 16 38.54 -9.39 17.35
CA ALA A 16 37.50 -9.91 18.23
C ALA A 16 36.19 -9.13 18.08
N LEU A 17 36.26 -7.79 17.99
CA LEU A 17 35.10 -6.94 17.74
C LEU A 17 34.46 -7.24 16.38
N GLY A 18 35.26 -7.40 15.32
CA GLY A 18 34.78 -7.75 13.99
C GLY A 18 33.99 -9.06 13.96
N TRP A 19 34.47 -10.11 14.64
CA TRP A 19 33.72 -11.37 14.76
C TRP A 19 32.41 -11.21 15.56
N ALA A 20 32.40 -10.39 16.60
CA ALA A 20 31.18 -10.13 17.38
C ALA A 20 30.13 -9.37 16.55
N LEU A 21 30.57 -8.36 15.78
CA LEU A 21 29.72 -7.61 14.85
C LEU A 21 29.13 -8.55 13.80
N LEU A 22 29.96 -9.32 13.11
CA LEU A 22 29.52 -10.27 12.08
C LEU A 22 28.51 -11.28 12.62
N TYR A 23 28.73 -11.80 13.83
CA TYR A 23 27.80 -12.75 14.46
C TYR A 23 26.42 -12.15 14.71
N PHE A 24 26.33 -10.97 15.33
CA PHE A 24 25.02 -10.37 15.63
C PHE A 24 24.35 -9.77 14.40
N TRP A 25 25.11 -9.21 13.46
CA TRP A 25 24.58 -8.68 12.20
C TRP A 25 24.05 -9.79 11.30
N PHE A 26 24.64 -10.99 11.32
CA PHE A 26 24.19 -12.12 10.50
C PHE A 26 22.69 -12.44 10.64
N PHE A 27 22.14 -12.32 11.86
CA PHE A 27 20.73 -12.64 12.15
C PHE A 27 19.71 -11.61 11.63
N SER A 28 20.15 -10.46 11.17
CA SER A 28 19.23 -9.41 10.70
C SER A 28 19.62 -8.94 9.30
N THR A 29 20.89 -8.66 9.13
CA THR A 29 21.45 -8.02 7.95
C THR A 29 21.53 -8.97 6.76
N LEU A 30 21.64 -10.29 6.95
CA LEU A 30 21.68 -11.21 5.81
C LEU A 30 20.41 -11.11 4.96
N LEU A 31 19.24 -11.19 5.60
CA LEU A 31 17.96 -11.08 4.90
C LEU A 31 17.81 -9.71 4.24
N GLN A 32 18.12 -8.63 4.95
CA GLN A 32 18.05 -7.27 4.39
C GLN A 32 19.04 -7.06 3.24
N ALA A 33 20.22 -7.66 3.29
CA ALA A 33 21.19 -7.62 2.21
C ALA A 33 20.67 -8.36 0.98
N ILE A 34 20.02 -9.51 1.15
CA ILE A 34 19.36 -10.23 0.05
C ILE A 34 18.28 -9.34 -0.57
N ILE A 35 17.37 -8.78 0.24
CA ILE A 35 16.27 -7.90 -0.23
C ILE A 35 16.82 -6.68 -0.99
N TYR A 36 17.90 -6.07 -0.50
CA TYR A 36 18.54 -4.94 -1.17
C TYR A 36 19.22 -5.35 -2.48
N LEU A 37 19.99 -6.43 -2.48
CA LEU A 37 20.75 -6.91 -3.64
C LEU A 37 19.83 -7.42 -4.76
N THR A 38 18.63 -7.91 -4.43
CA THR A 38 17.61 -8.29 -5.41
C THR A 38 16.83 -7.10 -5.96
N GLY A 39 17.12 -5.86 -5.52
CA GLY A 39 16.41 -4.66 -5.96
C GLY A 39 14.95 -4.60 -5.48
N TYR A 40 14.62 -5.36 -4.44
CA TYR A 40 13.25 -5.56 -3.97
C TYR A 40 12.75 -4.41 -3.07
N SER A 41 13.65 -3.80 -2.29
CA SER A 41 13.36 -2.61 -1.48
C SER A 41 14.58 -1.68 -1.33
N GLY A 42 14.38 -0.50 -0.73
CA GLY A 42 15.44 0.51 -0.52
C GLY A 42 16.45 0.17 0.58
N THR A 43 17.37 1.09 0.86
CA THR A 43 18.50 0.88 1.80
C THR A 43 18.15 0.98 3.29
N ASN A 44 16.94 1.44 3.62
CA ASN A 44 16.53 1.71 5.00
C ASN A 44 16.56 0.45 5.88
N GLY A 45 16.01 -0.67 5.39
CA GLY A 45 16.00 -1.94 6.12
C GLY A 45 17.43 -2.45 6.41
N LEU A 46 18.32 -2.34 5.42
CA LEU A 46 19.73 -2.69 5.57
C LEU A 46 20.43 -1.83 6.64
N ARG A 47 20.28 -0.50 6.57
CA ARG A 47 20.84 0.43 7.56
C ARG A 47 20.34 0.11 8.96
N ASP A 48 19.02 0.02 9.12
CA ASP A 48 18.42 -0.12 10.44
C ASP A 48 18.69 -1.51 11.04
N SER A 49 18.74 -2.58 10.24
CA SER A 49 19.17 -3.90 10.71
C SER A 49 20.59 -3.90 11.30
N LEU A 50 21.55 -3.20 10.68
CA LEU A 50 22.92 -3.06 11.17
C LEU A 50 22.97 -2.29 12.50
N LEU A 51 22.26 -1.16 12.56
CA LEU A 51 22.22 -0.30 13.75
C LEU A 51 21.64 -1.04 14.95
N TYR A 52 20.44 -1.61 14.84
CA TYR A 52 19.76 -2.21 15.99
C TYR A 52 20.29 -3.59 16.36
N SER A 53 20.92 -4.33 15.43
CA SER A 53 21.67 -5.54 15.79
C SER A 53 22.90 -5.23 16.65
N SER A 54 23.44 -3.99 16.58
CA SER A 54 24.58 -3.57 17.39
C SER A 54 24.24 -3.40 18.88
N LEU A 55 22.95 -3.34 19.24
CA LEU A 55 22.53 -3.35 20.65
C LEU A 55 22.95 -4.64 21.37
N TRP A 56 23.06 -5.76 20.65
CA TRP A 56 23.48 -7.05 21.22
C TRP A 56 24.95 -7.09 21.62
N LEU A 57 25.75 -6.07 21.27
CA LEU A 57 27.12 -5.91 21.76
C LEU A 57 27.19 -5.41 23.21
N ILE A 58 26.14 -4.74 23.71
CA ILE A 58 26.10 -4.22 25.08
C ILE A 58 26.41 -5.31 26.13
N PRO A 59 25.71 -6.46 26.17
CA PRO A 59 26.02 -7.50 27.16
C PRO A 59 27.40 -8.11 26.95
N VAL A 60 27.91 -8.14 25.71
CA VAL A 60 29.26 -8.63 25.39
C VAL A 60 30.35 -7.69 25.92
N PHE A 61 30.17 -6.37 25.81
CA PHE A 61 31.10 -5.38 26.33
C PHE A 61 31.12 -5.34 27.87
N LEU A 62 29.97 -5.56 28.50
CA LEU A 62 29.87 -5.60 29.96
C LEU A 62 30.52 -6.87 30.55
N PHE A 63 30.40 -8.01 29.86
CA PHE A 63 30.85 -9.32 30.34
C PHE A 63 31.72 -10.09 29.32
N PRO A 64 32.91 -9.56 28.96
CA PRO A 64 33.72 -10.13 27.87
C PRO A 64 34.15 -11.58 28.10
N GLY A 65 34.40 -11.97 29.36
CA GLY A 65 34.75 -13.35 29.71
C GLY A 65 33.63 -14.38 29.51
N ARG A 66 32.37 -13.93 29.39
CA ARG A 66 31.19 -14.78 29.17
C ARG A 66 30.61 -14.66 27.76
N ILE A 67 31.35 -14.06 26.82
CA ILE A 67 30.86 -13.76 25.46
C ILE A 67 30.22 -14.97 24.77
N ARG A 68 30.83 -16.15 24.82
CA ARG A 68 30.31 -17.33 24.10
C ARG A 68 28.97 -17.82 24.66
N VAL A 69 28.80 -17.77 25.98
CA VAL A 69 27.55 -18.18 26.65
C VAL A 69 26.45 -17.15 26.38
N ILE A 70 26.77 -15.86 26.56
CA ILE A 70 25.83 -14.76 26.28
C ILE A 70 25.39 -14.80 24.81
N ALA A 71 26.35 -14.92 23.90
CA ALA A 71 26.09 -15.02 22.47
C ALA A 71 25.31 -16.28 22.10
N ALA A 72 25.52 -17.42 22.77
CA ALA A 72 24.72 -18.63 22.53
C ALA A 72 23.26 -18.43 22.95
N VAL A 73 23.02 -17.90 24.16
CA VAL A 73 21.65 -17.68 24.67
C VAL A 73 20.89 -16.68 23.80
N ILE A 74 21.48 -15.52 23.53
CA ILE A 74 20.88 -14.51 22.65
C ILE A 74 20.76 -15.07 21.23
N GLY A 75 21.82 -15.71 20.75
CA GLY A 75 21.92 -16.25 19.40
C GLY A 75 20.88 -17.30 19.08
N VAL A 76 20.44 -18.13 20.03
CA VAL A 76 19.33 -19.08 19.80
C VAL A 76 18.03 -18.33 19.50
N VAL A 77 17.73 -17.26 20.25
CA VAL A 77 16.53 -16.45 20.02
C VAL A 77 16.63 -15.72 18.68
N LEU A 78 17.79 -15.12 18.38
CA LEU A 78 18.04 -14.45 17.10
C LEU A 78 17.97 -15.40 15.92
N TRP A 79 18.56 -16.60 16.05
CA TRP A 79 18.53 -17.65 15.04
C TRP A 79 17.11 -18.10 14.76
N ALA A 80 16.33 -18.42 15.79
CA ALA A 80 14.95 -18.88 15.60
C ALA A 80 14.09 -17.82 14.90
N ALA A 81 14.17 -16.57 15.37
CA ALA A 81 13.45 -15.45 14.76
C ALA A 81 13.91 -15.17 13.32
N SER A 82 15.23 -15.09 13.09
CA SER A 82 15.76 -14.83 11.75
C SER A 82 15.45 -15.96 10.78
N LEU A 83 15.50 -17.22 11.23
CA LEU A 83 15.24 -18.37 10.38
C LEU A 83 13.78 -18.38 9.94
N ALA A 84 12.83 -18.08 10.84
CA ALA A 84 11.42 -17.96 10.50
C ALA A 84 11.18 -16.86 9.44
N ALA A 85 11.76 -15.67 9.62
CA ALA A 85 11.64 -14.58 8.66
C ALA A 85 12.31 -14.89 7.31
N LEU A 86 13.48 -15.54 7.32
CA LEU A 86 14.17 -15.97 6.10
C LEU A 86 13.38 -17.05 5.35
N SER A 87 12.84 -18.03 6.05
CA SER A 87 11.99 -19.08 5.46
C SER A 87 10.74 -18.47 4.82
N TYR A 88 10.09 -17.53 5.50
CA TYR A 88 8.94 -16.79 4.94
C TYR A 88 9.33 -16.06 3.64
N TYR A 89 10.45 -15.34 3.63
CA TYR A 89 10.94 -14.67 2.42
C TYR A 89 11.27 -15.63 1.27
N VAL A 90 11.87 -16.79 1.56
CA VAL A 90 12.20 -17.80 0.53
C VAL A 90 10.93 -18.41 -0.10
N ILE A 91 9.85 -18.52 0.66
CA ILE A 91 8.57 -19.06 0.19
C ILE A 91 7.80 -18.02 -0.62
N TYR A 92 7.59 -16.84 -0.03
CA TYR A 92 6.64 -15.85 -0.54
C TYR A 92 7.30 -14.72 -1.35
N GLY A 93 8.63 -14.57 -1.26
CA GLY A 93 9.31 -13.37 -1.76
C GLY A 93 9.01 -12.12 -0.93
N GLN A 94 8.35 -12.30 0.23
CA GLN A 94 7.87 -11.19 1.04
C GLN A 94 8.60 -11.06 2.38
N GLU A 95 8.80 -9.82 2.81
CA GLU A 95 9.36 -9.55 4.12
C GLU A 95 8.30 -9.75 5.21
N PHE A 96 8.72 -10.33 6.34
CA PHE A 96 7.84 -10.43 7.51
C PHE A 96 7.47 -9.04 8.05
N SER A 97 6.17 -8.75 8.09
CA SER A 97 5.59 -7.48 8.51
C SER A 97 4.39 -7.69 9.45
N GLN A 98 3.85 -6.61 10.02
CA GLN A 98 2.59 -6.68 10.77
C GLN A 98 1.39 -7.14 9.91
N SER A 99 1.42 -6.91 8.59
CA SER A 99 0.41 -7.39 7.64
C SER A 99 0.40 -8.91 7.56
N VAL A 100 1.59 -9.52 7.62
CA VAL A 100 1.74 -11.00 7.67
C VAL A 100 1.10 -11.56 8.94
N LEU A 101 1.35 -10.94 10.10
CA LEU A 101 0.73 -11.36 11.36
C LEU A 101 -0.80 -11.28 11.30
N PHE A 102 -1.34 -10.23 10.69
CA PHE A 102 -2.78 -10.10 10.50
C PHE A 102 -3.34 -11.23 9.65
N VAL A 103 -2.78 -11.46 8.46
CA VAL A 103 -3.25 -12.54 7.59
C VAL A 103 -3.13 -13.88 8.32
N MET A 104 -1.99 -14.18 8.96
CA MET A 104 -1.79 -15.43 9.70
C MET A 104 -2.79 -15.65 10.84
N PHE A 105 -3.16 -14.61 11.58
CA PHE A 105 -4.10 -14.74 12.70
C PHE A 105 -5.57 -14.71 12.27
N GLU A 106 -5.89 -14.12 11.12
CA GLU A 106 -7.22 -14.14 10.53
C GLU A 106 -7.49 -15.42 9.72
N THR A 107 -6.45 -16.03 9.15
CA THR A 107 -6.50 -17.33 8.46
C THR A 107 -6.77 -18.45 9.47
N ASN A 108 -7.56 -19.46 9.09
CA ASN A 108 -7.89 -20.54 10.02
C ASN A 108 -6.70 -21.51 10.20
N ALA A 109 -6.67 -22.25 11.33
CA ALA A 109 -5.55 -23.15 11.64
C ALA A 109 -5.35 -24.30 10.63
N ASN A 110 -6.41 -24.71 9.92
CA ASN A 110 -6.33 -25.75 8.91
C ASN A 110 -5.65 -25.23 7.64
N GLU A 111 -6.01 -24.02 7.19
CA GLU A 111 -5.37 -23.30 6.09
C GLU A 111 -3.87 -23.13 6.38
N ALA A 112 -3.49 -22.64 7.57
CA ALA A 112 -2.09 -22.49 7.94
C ALA A 112 -1.29 -23.82 7.88
N SER A 113 -1.91 -24.96 8.23
CA SER A 113 -1.27 -26.28 8.20
C SER A 113 -1.15 -26.88 6.80
N GLU A 114 -2.19 -26.73 5.96
CA GLU A 114 -2.18 -27.16 4.57
C GLU A 114 -1.11 -26.38 3.79
N TYR A 115 -1.02 -25.06 4.03
CA TYR A 115 0.02 -24.23 3.45
C TYR A 115 1.43 -24.63 3.89
N LEU A 116 1.65 -24.91 5.19
CA LEU A 116 2.98 -25.32 5.67
C LEU A 116 3.44 -26.60 4.97
N SER A 117 2.52 -27.55 4.72
CA SER A 117 2.81 -28.79 4.01
C SER A 117 3.09 -28.60 2.52
N GLN A 118 2.41 -27.65 1.87
CA GLN A 118 2.54 -27.37 0.44
C GLN A 118 3.85 -26.65 0.08
N TYR A 119 4.31 -25.76 0.97
CA TYR A 119 5.55 -25.00 0.76
C TYR A 119 6.79 -25.65 1.38
N PHE A 120 6.62 -26.69 2.20
CA PHE A 120 7.75 -27.46 2.71
C PHE A 120 8.51 -28.11 1.55
N SER A 121 9.73 -27.64 1.31
CA SER A 121 10.57 -28.12 0.21
C SER A 121 11.98 -28.42 0.69
N LEU A 122 12.65 -29.33 -0.02
CA LEU A 122 14.06 -29.63 0.21
C LEU A 122 14.92 -28.35 0.17
N LYS A 123 14.54 -27.38 -0.68
CA LYS A 123 15.19 -26.06 -0.76
C LYS A 123 15.19 -25.35 0.59
N ILE A 124 14.06 -25.30 1.30
CA ILE A 124 13.98 -24.64 2.61
C ILE A 124 14.83 -25.36 3.65
N VAL A 125 14.81 -26.69 3.65
CA VAL A 125 15.64 -27.49 4.56
C VAL A 125 17.13 -27.23 4.32
N LEU A 126 17.56 -27.18 3.06
CA LEU A 126 18.95 -26.89 2.70
C LEU A 126 19.35 -25.45 3.08
N VAL A 127 18.49 -24.46 2.86
CA VAL A 127 18.73 -23.07 3.28
C VAL A 127 18.82 -22.98 4.79
N ALA A 128 17.90 -23.61 5.53
CA ALA A 128 17.90 -23.63 6.99
C ALA A 128 19.17 -24.29 7.56
N LEU A 129 19.61 -25.39 6.96
CA LEU A 129 20.83 -26.09 7.35
C LEU A 129 22.07 -25.24 7.08
N ALA A 130 22.20 -24.66 5.88
CA ALA A 130 23.31 -23.78 5.52
C ALA A 130 23.36 -22.54 6.44
N TYR A 131 22.21 -21.94 6.71
CA TYR A 131 22.07 -20.79 7.62
C TYR A 131 22.49 -21.14 9.05
N THR A 132 22.07 -22.31 9.54
CA THR A 132 22.43 -22.81 10.89
C THR A 132 23.91 -23.13 11.00
N VAL A 133 24.50 -23.76 9.98
CA VAL A 133 25.94 -24.03 9.94
C VAL A 133 26.72 -22.71 9.96
N ALA A 134 26.32 -21.71 9.18
CA ALA A 134 26.94 -20.38 9.20
C ALA A 134 26.86 -19.72 10.59
N ALA A 135 25.70 -19.76 11.26
CA ALA A 135 25.53 -19.24 12.62
C ALA A 135 26.47 -19.93 13.63
N ILE A 136 26.57 -21.26 13.58
CA ILE A 136 27.46 -22.04 14.45
C ILE A 136 28.93 -21.70 14.16
N LEU A 137 29.32 -21.63 12.88
CA LEU A 137 30.68 -21.26 12.48
C LEU A 137 31.05 -19.87 13.02
N LEU A 138 30.19 -18.86 12.85
CA LEU A 138 30.42 -17.51 13.39
C LEU A 138 30.54 -17.54 14.92
N TRP A 139 29.68 -18.30 15.61
CA TRP A 139 29.72 -18.45 17.07
C TRP A 139 31.05 -19.06 17.56
N THR A 140 31.56 -20.13 16.91
CA THR A 140 32.84 -20.76 17.31
C THR A 140 34.05 -19.83 17.17
N ARG A 141 33.95 -18.80 16.31
CA ARG A 141 35.01 -17.80 16.10
C ARG A 141 34.99 -16.66 17.11
N LEU A 142 33.97 -16.57 17.96
CA LEU A 142 33.88 -15.52 18.98
C LEU A 142 35.02 -15.60 20.00
N ARG A 143 35.60 -14.43 20.27
CA ARG A 143 36.66 -14.19 21.25
C ARG A 143 36.25 -13.04 22.18
N PRO A 144 36.66 -13.04 23.45
CA PRO A 144 36.38 -11.93 24.38
C PRO A 144 36.80 -10.56 23.82
N VAL A 145 35.90 -9.59 23.87
CA VAL A 145 36.15 -8.20 23.47
C VAL A 145 36.44 -7.37 24.71
N TYR A 146 37.71 -7.27 25.10
CA TYR A 146 38.09 -6.54 26.30
C TYR A 146 38.15 -5.04 26.05
N ILE A 147 37.22 -4.30 26.65
CA ILE A 147 37.23 -2.83 26.73
C ILE A 147 37.54 -2.45 28.20
N PRO A 148 38.54 -1.60 28.46
CA PRO A 148 38.92 -1.23 29.82
C PRO A 148 37.80 -0.46 30.54
N SER A 149 37.76 -0.56 31.87
CA SER A 149 36.93 0.34 32.70
C SER A 149 37.58 1.73 32.75
N PRO A 150 36.82 2.84 32.65
CA PRO A 150 35.35 2.93 32.57
C PRO A 150 34.78 2.85 31.14
N TRP A 151 35.61 2.81 30.11
CA TRP A 151 35.21 2.89 28.69
C TRP A 151 34.17 1.86 28.26
N ARG A 152 34.17 0.65 28.82
CA ARG A 152 33.14 -0.36 28.50
C ARG A 152 31.73 0.13 28.85
N TYR A 153 31.57 0.84 29.97
CA TYR A 153 30.29 1.39 30.39
C TYR A 153 29.90 2.58 29.53
N LEU A 154 30.87 3.44 29.20
CA LEU A 154 30.65 4.60 28.34
C LEU A 154 30.21 4.19 26.93
N VAL A 155 30.85 3.20 26.31
CA VAL A 155 30.49 2.72 24.97
C VAL A 155 29.13 2.00 24.99
N SER A 156 28.87 1.15 25.98
CA SER A 156 27.55 0.52 26.14
C SER A 156 26.44 1.55 26.34
N PHE A 157 26.69 2.57 27.16
CA PHE A 157 25.75 3.67 27.36
C PHE A 157 25.59 4.52 26.11
N ALA A 158 26.67 4.81 25.37
CA ALA A 158 26.59 5.58 24.12
C ALA A 158 25.76 4.85 23.06
N LEU A 159 25.87 3.52 22.94
CA LEU A 159 25.03 2.71 22.05
C LEU A 159 23.55 2.78 22.47
N LEU A 160 23.25 2.54 23.74
CA LEU A 160 21.89 2.62 24.28
C LEU A 160 21.30 4.03 24.12
N TYR A 161 22.11 5.05 24.41
CA TYR A 161 21.71 6.44 24.28
C TYR A 161 21.45 6.79 22.83
N GLY A 162 22.39 6.55 21.92
CA GLY A 162 22.27 6.92 20.51
C GLY A 162 21.09 6.25 19.80
N LEU A 163 20.84 4.96 20.10
CA LEU A 163 19.82 4.18 19.39
C LEU A 163 18.43 4.22 20.05
N ILE A 164 18.35 4.38 21.38
CA ILE A 164 17.08 4.31 22.12
C ILE A 164 16.76 5.63 22.82
N LEU A 165 17.62 6.08 23.75
CA LEU A 165 17.27 7.21 24.63
C LEU A 165 17.24 8.55 23.90
N HIS A 166 18.15 8.79 22.97
CA HIS A 166 18.25 10.04 22.21
C HIS A 166 17.04 10.23 21.28
N PRO A 167 16.61 9.23 20.47
CA PRO A 167 15.36 9.33 19.73
C PRO A 167 14.14 9.63 20.63
N ILE A 168 14.07 9.00 21.81
CA ILE A 168 12.97 9.24 22.77
C ILE A 168 13.04 10.66 23.33
N ALA A 169 14.22 11.10 23.77
CA ALA A 169 14.47 12.44 24.30
C ALA A 169 14.11 13.52 23.27
N MET A 170 14.62 13.36 22.05
CA MET A 170 14.45 14.31 20.97
C MET A 170 13.01 14.37 20.48
N ASN A 171 12.33 13.23 20.29
CA ASN A 171 10.96 13.25 19.78
C ASN A 171 9.94 13.67 20.83
N THR A 172 10.08 13.20 22.07
CA THR A 172 9.06 13.43 23.11
C THR A 172 9.27 14.75 23.85
N PHE A 173 10.50 15.04 24.29
CA PHE A 173 10.75 16.21 25.14
C PHE A 173 11.12 17.46 24.34
N ILE A 174 11.80 17.30 23.20
CA ILE A 174 12.19 18.45 22.35
C ILE A 174 11.13 18.74 21.29
N LYS A 175 10.71 17.72 20.52
CA LYS A 175 9.69 17.88 19.48
C LYS A 175 8.25 17.73 19.98
N HIS A 176 8.04 17.51 21.29
CA HIS A 176 6.73 17.43 21.93
C HIS A 176 5.77 16.43 21.26
N LYS A 177 6.29 15.36 20.64
CA LYS A 177 5.46 14.29 20.07
C LYS A 177 4.88 13.43 21.20
N PRO A 178 3.63 12.96 21.06
CA PRO A 178 3.05 11.99 21.98
C PRO A 178 3.95 10.76 22.13
N MET A 179 4.08 10.24 23.35
CA MET A 179 4.97 9.10 23.66
C MET A 179 4.66 7.88 22.77
N GLU A 180 3.38 7.61 22.51
CA GLU A 180 2.92 6.53 21.63
C GLU A 180 3.50 6.65 20.22
N LYS A 181 3.46 7.85 19.61
CA LYS A 181 4.04 8.11 18.28
C LYS A 181 5.57 8.00 18.29
N THR A 182 6.21 8.37 19.40
CA THR A 182 7.65 8.21 19.57
C THR A 182 8.04 6.73 19.63
N LEU A 183 7.30 5.93 20.41
CA LEU A 183 7.52 4.49 20.53
C LEU A 183 7.24 3.76 19.22
N ASP A 184 6.19 4.13 18.49
CA ASP A 184 5.90 3.55 17.18
C ASP A 184 7.00 3.89 16.14
N SER A 185 7.49 5.13 16.14
CA SER A 185 8.64 5.52 15.30
C SER A 185 9.94 4.79 15.67
N LEU A 186 10.12 4.40 16.92
CA LEU A 186 11.27 3.61 17.35
C LEU A 186 11.09 2.14 16.95
N ALA A 187 9.90 1.60 17.18
CA ALA A 187 9.51 0.23 16.85
C ALA A 187 9.70 -0.06 15.35
N SER A 188 9.24 0.84 14.47
CA SER A 188 9.41 0.68 13.01
C SER A 188 10.88 0.66 12.57
N ARG A 189 11.75 1.39 13.26
CA ARG A 189 13.19 1.36 12.99
C ARG A 189 13.87 0.11 13.53
N MET A 190 13.34 -0.50 14.60
CA MET A 190 13.84 -1.74 15.16
C MET A 190 13.38 -2.97 14.36
N GLU A 191 12.22 -2.87 13.70
CA GLU A 191 11.54 -3.95 13.00
C GLU A 191 12.43 -4.77 12.04
N PRO A 192 13.38 -4.20 11.25
CA PRO A 192 14.24 -5.00 10.37
C PRO A 192 15.27 -5.90 11.09
N ALA A 193 15.38 -5.82 12.42
CA ALA A 193 16.40 -6.53 13.20
C ALA A 193 15.83 -7.64 14.08
N ALA A 194 16.46 -8.82 14.07
CA ALA A 194 16.14 -9.93 14.97
C ALA A 194 16.33 -9.56 16.45
N PRO A 195 15.40 -9.97 17.35
CA PRO A 195 14.09 -10.61 17.12
C PRO A 195 12.94 -9.58 17.03
N TRP A 196 13.28 -8.29 16.89
CA TRP A 196 12.35 -7.19 17.01
C TRP A 196 11.25 -7.24 15.96
N GLN A 197 11.49 -7.78 14.75
CA GLN A 197 10.44 -7.93 13.72
C GLN A 197 9.14 -8.56 14.25
N PHE A 198 9.24 -9.55 15.15
CA PHE A 198 8.06 -10.20 15.72
C PHE A 198 7.49 -9.40 16.89
N ILE A 199 8.34 -8.82 17.74
CA ILE A 199 7.90 -8.08 18.93
C ILE A 199 7.21 -6.78 18.51
N THR A 200 7.86 -5.99 17.67
CA THR A 200 7.33 -4.72 17.16
C THR A 200 6.16 -4.97 16.21
N GLY A 201 6.27 -5.98 15.34
CA GLY A 201 5.17 -6.39 14.46
C GLY A 201 3.92 -6.79 15.25
N TYR A 202 4.06 -7.58 16.31
CA TYR A 202 2.92 -7.98 17.16
C TYR A 202 2.34 -6.80 17.94
N TYR A 203 3.19 -5.94 18.50
CA TYR A 203 2.74 -4.73 19.19
C TYR A 203 1.92 -3.82 18.25
N GLN A 204 2.43 -3.56 17.04
CA GLN A 204 1.75 -2.74 16.03
C GLN A 204 0.46 -3.40 15.55
N TYR A 205 0.46 -4.72 15.31
CA TYR A 205 -0.74 -5.49 14.99
C TYR A 205 -1.84 -5.29 16.06
N ARG A 206 -1.50 -5.43 17.36
CA ARG A 206 -2.48 -5.26 18.45
C ARG A 206 -3.06 -3.86 18.53
N LEU A 207 -2.24 -2.83 18.34
CA LEU A 207 -2.71 -1.44 18.30
C LEU A 207 -3.66 -1.19 17.13
N GLN A 208 -3.27 -1.64 15.93
CA GLN A 208 -4.08 -1.45 14.73
C GLN A 208 -5.39 -2.26 14.80
N LEU A 209 -5.36 -3.48 15.34
CA LEU A 209 -6.55 -4.30 15.55
C LEU A 209 -7.54 -3.65 16.50
N ALA A 210 -7.07 -3.00 17.58
CA ALA A 210 -7.95 -2.29 18.50
C ALA A 210 -8.66 -1.10 17.81
N SER A 211 -7.92 -0.34 17.01
CA SER A 211 -8.47 0.77 16.22
C SER A 211 -9.45 0.27 15.15
N LEU A 212 -9.10 -0.80 14.45
CA LEU A 212 -9.94 -1.47 13.44
C LEU A 212 -11.27 -1.94 14.05
N ASN A 213 -11.22 -2.69 15.15
CA ASN A 213 -12.41 -3.21 15.82
C ASN A 213 -13.31 -2.08 16.33
N LYS A 214 -12.73 -1.00 16.84
CA LYS A 214 -13.52 0.18 17.26
C LYS A 214 -14.31 0.75 16.07
N LEU A 215 -13.63 1.01 14.95
CA LEU A 215 -14.25 1.62 13.76
C LEU A 215 -15.26 0.68 13.08
N LEU A 216 -15.01 -0.63 13.08
CA LEU A 216 -15.97 -1.62 12.60
C LEU A 216 -17.22 -1.67 13.49
N ASN A 217 -17.06 -1.72 14.82
CA ASN A 217 -18.19 -1.69 15.74
C ASN A 217 -19.01 -0.39 15.61
N GLU A 218 -18.35 0.75 15.42
CA GLU A 218 -19.02 2.03 15.15
C GLU A 218 -19.79 2.00 13.83
N ASN A 219 -19.23 1.37 12.78
CA ASN A 219 -19.90 1.19 11.49
C ASN A 219 -21.09 0.22 11.57
N ASP A 220 -20.94 -0.92 12.25
CA ASP A 220 -22.00 -1.93 12.44
C ASP A 220 -23.17 -1.38 13.28
N ALA A 221 -22.91 -0.36 14.11
CA ALA A 221 -23.92 0.33 14.90
C ALA A 221 -24.70 1.39 14.10
N LEU A 222 -24.29 1.71 12.87
CA LEU A 222 -25.01 2.67 12.02
C LEU A 222 -26.38 2.11 11.61
N PRO A 223 -27.43 2.94 11.60
CA PRO A 223 -28.72 2.52 11.08
C PRO A 223 -28.61 2.21 9.57
N PRO A 224 -29.36 1.23 9.06
CA PRO A 224 -29.46 1.00 7.62
C PRO A 224 -30.06 2.23 6.93
N LEU A 225 -29.81 2.36 5.62
CA LEU A 225 -30.41 3.42 4.80
C LEU A 225 -31.94 3.29 4.83
N ALA A 226 -32.63 4.38 5.16
CA ALA A 226 -34.09 4.41 5.22
C ALA A 226 -34.70 4.47 3.81
N ASN A 227 -35.94 3.96 3.66
CA ASN A 227 -36.68 3.91 2.40
C ASN A 227 -35.90 3.28 1.23
N PHE A 228 -35.08 2.27 1.53
CA PHE A 228 -34.18 1.65 0.56
C PHE A 228 -34.94 0.77 -0.45
N GLN A 229 -34.73 1.05 -1.75
CA GLN A 229 -35.36 0.34 -2.86
C GLN A 229 -34.31 0.00 -3.93
N ASP A 230 -34.36 -1.24 -4.41
CA ASP A 230 -33.58 -1.76 -5.55
C ASP A 230 -34.50 -1.87 -6.78
N HIS A 231 -34.26 -1.02 -7.78
CA HIS A 231 -35.06 -0.93 -9.01
C HIS A 231 -34.48 -1.72 -10.18
N SER A 232 -33.32 -2.38 -10.03
CA SER A 232 -32.70 -3.15 -11.13
C SER A 232 -33.08 -4.63 -11.16
N GLY A 233 -34.17 -5.00 -10.47
CA GLY A 233 -34.83 -6.30 -10.55
C GLY A 233 -34.10 -7.45 -9.85
N ASP A 234 -34.60 -8.69 -10.00
CA ASP A 234 -34.08 -9.86 -9.27
C ASP A 234 -33.10 -10.73 -10.07
N ALA A 235 -32.79 -10.34 -11.32
CA ALA A 235 -31.85 -11.08 -12.14
C ALA A 235 -30.46 -11.14 -11.49
N PRO A 236 -29.75 -12.28 -11.55
CA PRO A 236 -28.37 -12.37 -11.09
C PRO A 236 -27.50 -11.31 -11.76
N ARG A 237 -26.66 -10.62 -10.99
CA ARG A 237 -25.79 -9.55 -11.50
C ARG A 237 -24.49 -9.42 -10.70
N THR A 238 -23.45 -8.97 -11.39
CA THR A 238 -22.14 -8.68 -10.81
C THR A 238 -21.81 -7.21 -11.06
N LEU A 239 -21.51 -6.45 -10.02
CA LEU A 239 -21.07 -5.07 -10.16
C LEU A 239 -19.62 -4.98 -9.69
N VAL A 240 -18.76 -4.37 -10.51
CA VAL A 240 -17.31 -4.31 -10.25
C VAL A 240 -16.89 -2.86 -10.07
N LEU A 241 -16.19 -2.55 -8.99
CA LEU A 241 -15.54 -1.28 -8.74
C LEU A 241 -14.03 -1.49 -8.71
N VAL A 242 -13.30 -0.89 -9.65
CA VAL A 242 -11.84 -0.90 -9.69
C VAL A 242 -11.34 0.45 -9.20
N ILE A 243 -10.62 0.43 -8.08
CA ILE A 243 -9.97 1.59 -7.46
C ILE A 243 -8.51 1.56 -7.90
N GLY A 244 -8.14 2.47 -8.79
CA GLY A 244 -6.76 2.78 -9.15
C GLY A 244 -6.05 3.63 -8.09
N GLU A 245 -4.73 3.78 -8.23
CA GLU A 245 -3.91 4.55 -7.31
C GLU A 245 -2.94 5.45 -8.07
N SER A 246 -2.91 6.75 -7.73
CA SER A 246 -1.98 7.76 -8.26
C SER A 246 -2.01 7.97 -9.78
N THR A 247 -2.95 7.39 -10.53
CA THR A 247 -3.02 7.48 -11.99
C THR A 247 -3.73 8.77 -12.42
N GLN A 248 -2.98 9.71 -12.98
CA GLN A 248 -3.55 10.96 -13.51
C GLN A 248 -4.02 10.87 -14.95
N ARG A 249 -5.06 11.62 -15.28
CA ARG A 249 -5.69 11.63 -16.61
C ARG A 249 -4.75 12.11 -17.72
N GLY A 250 -3.91 13.11 -17.44
CA GLY A 250 -3.01 13.76 -18.40
C GLY A 250 -1.89 12.89 -18.97
N ARG A 251 -1.71 11.68 -18.43
CA ARG A 251 -0.61 10.74 -18.78
C ARG A 251 -1.10 9.46 -19.47
N MET A 252 -2.37 9.43 -19.84
CA MET A 252 -3.02 8.32 -20.52
C MET A 252 -3.33 8.72 -21.97
N SER A 253 -2.88 7.94 -22.96
CA SER A 253 -3.18 8.23 -24.38
C SER A 253 -4.68 8.23 -24.68
N LEU A 254 -5.46 7.52 -23.86
CA LEU A 254 -6.93 7.51 -23.88
C LEU A 254 -7.54 8.91 -23.78
N TYR A 255 -6.84 9.82 -23.10
CA TYR A 255 -7.25 11.22 -22.88
C TYR A 255 -6.43 12.22 -23.72
N GLY A 256 -5.70 11.73 -24.73
CA GLY A 256 -4.95 12.55 -25.68
C GLY A 256 -3.46 12.72 -25.38
N TYR A 257 -2.92 12.05 -24.36
CA TYR A 257 -1.48 12.05 -24.12
C TYR A 257 -0.72 11.47 -25.35
N PRO A 258 0.31 12.15 -25.90
CA PRO A 258 0.91 11.74 -27.18
C PRO A 258 1.74 10.46 -27.14
N ARG A 259 2.22 10.01 -25.98
CA ARG A 259 2.81 8.67 -25.87
C ARG A 259 1.71 7.66 -25.65
N GLU A 260 1.79 6.55 -26.39
CA GLU A 260 0.87 5.41 -26.28
C GLU A 260 1.09 4.64 -24.97
N THR A 261 0.59 5.21 -23.88
CA THR A 261 0.64 4.69 -22.51
C THR A 261 -0.60 3.87 -22.15
N THR A 262 -1.68 3.94 -22.92
CA THR A 262 -2.89 3.13 -22.71
C THR A 262 -3.38 2.36 -23.94
N PRO A 263 -2.51 1.65 -24.68
CA PRO A 263 -2.88 1.01 -25.94
C PRO A 263 -4.06 0.03 -25.84
N GLU A 264 -4.19 -0.72 -24.74
CA GLU A 264 -5.26 -1.71 -24.62
C GLU A 264 -6.62 -1.05 -24.36
N LEU A 265 -6.68 -0.04 -23.49
CA LEU A 265 -7.89 0.74 -23.26
C LEU A 265 -8.24 1.59 -24.50
N ASP A 266 -7.25 2.13 -25.21
CA ASP A 266 -7.45 2.86 -26.47
C ASP A 266 -8.11 1.95 -27.52
N ALA A 267 -7.62 0.71 -27.65
CA ALA A 267 -8.20 -0.27 -28.56
C ALA A 267 -9.61 -0.68 -28.13
N LEU A 268 -9.85 -0.85 -26.83
CA LEU A 268 -11.16 -1.18 -26.29
C LEU A 268 -12.17 -0.05 -26.56
N HIS A 269 -11.80 1.20 -26.30
CA HIS A 269 -12.66 2.38 -26.55
C HIS A 269 -13.03 2.52 -28.04
N LYS A 270 -12.12 2.17 -28.95
CA LYS A 270 -12.38 2.19 -30.40
C LYS A 270 -13.30 1.07 -30.89
N THR A 271 -13.38 -0.05 -30.17
CA THR A 271 -14.00 -1.29 -30.68
C THR A 271 -15.21 -1.76 -29.87
N ASP A 272 -15.33 -1.34 -28.62
CA ASP A 272 -16.40 -1.75 -27.71
C ASP A 272 -17.27 -0.54 -27.31
N PRO A 273 -18.50 -0.43 -27.85
CA PRO A 273 -19.41 0.66 -27.50
C PRO A 273 -19.89 0.59 -26.03
N GLY A 274 -19.65 -0.52 -25.33
CA GLY A 274 -19.94 -0.65 -23.91
C GLY A 274 -19.00 0.15 -23.00
N LEU A 275 -17.84 0.62 -23.51
CA LEU A 275 -16.89 1.44 -22.76
C LEU A 275 -17.22 2.94 -22.89
N THR A 276 -17.66 3.54 -21.79
CA THR A 276 -17.84 4.99 -21.63
C THR A 276 -16.63 5.58 -20.93
N VAL A 277 -16.03 6.62 -21.52
CA VAL A 277 -14.86 7.34 -20.99
C VAL A 277 -15.30 8.74 -20.58
N PHE A 278 -15.17 9.09 -19.30
CA PHE A 278 -15.51 10.43 -18.80
C PHE A 278 -14.28 11.33 -18.79
N ASN A 279 -14.40 12.51 -19.38
CA ASN A 279 -13.28 13.41 -19.69
C ASN A 279 -13.00 14.47 -18.61
N ASN A 280 -13.95 14.72 -17.70
CA ASN A 280 -13.88 15.87 -16.79
C ASN A 280 -14.14 15.51 -15.32
N VAL A 281 -13.60 14.35 -14.89
CA VAL A 281 -13.62 13.90 -13.50
C VAL A 281 -12.33 14.26 -12.78
N VAL A 282 -12.45 14.83 -11.58
CA VAL A 282 -11.33 15.12 -10.68
C VAL A 282 -11.58 14.50 -9.32
N THR A 283 -10.51 14.21 -8.58
CA THR A 283 -10.58 13.90 -7.15
C THR A 283 -10.73 15.19 -6.34
N SER A 284 -11.17 15.07 -5.10
CA SER A 284 -11.23 16.19 -4.15
C SER A 284 -9.97 16.28 -3.28
N ARG A 285 -9.23 15.18 -3.09
CA ARG A 285 -8.06 15.10 -2.20
C ARG A 285 -6.94 14.23 -2.79
N PRO A 286 -5.66 14.66 -2.74
CA PRO A 286 -4.55 13.95 -3.38
C PRO A 286 -3.91 12.91 -2.43
N TYR A 287 -4.67 12.32 -1.52
CA TYR A 287 -4.17 11.29 -0.59
C TYR A 287 -5.20 10.16 -0.45
N THR A 288 -4.78 8.93 -0.73
CA THR A 288 -5.60 7.72 -0.86
C THR A 288 -6.67 7.57 0.22
N ILE A 289 -6.30 7.64 1.49
CA ILE A 289 -7.25 7.36 2.59
C ILE A 289 -8.26 8.48 2.70
N GLU A 290 -7.77 9.71 2.64
CA GLU A 290 -8.56 10.92 2.71
C GLU A 290 -9.60 11.02 1.59
N ILE A 291 -9.26 10.64 0.36
CA ILE A 291 -10.24 10.59 -0.73
C ILE A 291 -11.17 9.38 -0.60
N LEU A 292 -10.68 8.19 -0.25
CA LEU A 292 -11.55 7.01 -0.14
C LEU A 292 -12.57 7.13 1.01
N GLN A 293 -12.27 7.92 2.05
CA GLN A 293 -13.26 8.32 3.06
C GLN A 293 -14.43 9.07 2.43
N GLN A 294 -14.21 9.87 1.39
CA GLN A 294 -15.26 10.59 0.68
C GLN A 294 -15.89 9.70 -0.40
N ALA A 295 -15.11 9.24 -1.38
CA ALA A 295 -15.59 8.49 -2.53
C ALA A 295 -16.35 7.19 -2.20
N LEU A 296 -16.00 6.50 -1.09
CA LEU A 296 -16.66 5.26 -0.67
C LEU A 296 -17.75 5.47 0.40
N THR A 297 -18.06 6.72 0.75
CA THR A 297 -19.13 7.03 1.71
C THR A 297 -19.96 8.22 1.20
N PHE A 298 -20.81 8.78 2.06
CA PHE A 298 -21.51 10.03 1.74
C PHE A 298 -20.70 11.28 2.09
N ALA A 299 -19.50 11.15 2.67
CA ALA A 299 -18.68 12.31 3.00
C ALA A 299 -18.24 13.05 1.75
N ASP A 300 -18.26 14.38 1.85
CA ASP A 300 -17.74 15.29 0.85
C ASP A 300 -16.83 16.32 1.55
N GLU A 301 -16.34 17.29 0.80
CA GLU A 301 -15.42 18.33 1.25
C GLU A 301 -16.09 19.25 2.27
N LYS A 302 -17.41 19.40 2.23
CA LYS A 302 -18.19 20.24 3.14
C LYS A 302 -18.66 19.48 4.38
N ASN A 303 -18.80 18.16 4.28
CA ASN A 303 -19.28 17.26 5.31
C ASN A 303 -18.29 16.09 5.51
N PRO A 304 -17.02 16.37 5.85
CA PRO A 304 -15.95 15.38 5.82
C PRO A 304 -16.12 14.27 6.86
N ASP A 305 -16.90 14.49 7.93
CA ASP A 305 -17.11 13.51 9.01
C ASP A 305 -18.24 12.49 8.71
N TRP A 306 -18.96 12.61 7.59
CA TRP A 306 -20.07 11.69 7.29
C TRP A 306 -19.63 10.24 7.06
N TYR A 307 -18.34 9.97 6.82
CA TYR A 307 -17.80 8.60 6.75
C TYR A 307 -17.90 7.85 8.10
N LEU A 308 -18.05 8.57 9.21
CA LEU A 308 -18.23 8.01 10.55
C LEU A 308 -19.69 7.87 10.94
N THR A 309 -20.58 8.68 10.36
CA THR A 309 -21.98 8.81 10.81
C THR A 309 -23.00 8.32 9.80
N LYS A 310 -22.59 7.96 8.59
CA LYS A 310 -23.46 7.45 7.52
C LYS A 310 -22.91 6.14 6.96
N PRO A 311 -23.79 5.24 6.45
CA PRO A 311 -23.36 4.00 5.81
C PRO A 311 -22.38 4.23 4.67
N SER A 312 -21.43 3.32 4.50
CA SER A 312 -20.53 3.29 3.35
C SER A 312 -21.20 2.68 2.12
N LEU A 313 -20.52 2.77 0.98
CA LEU A 313 -20.87 2.03 -0.24
C LEU A 313 -20.97 0.51 0.03
N MET A 314 -20.06 -0.05 0.84
CA MET A 314 -20.09 -1.47 1.18
C MET A 314 -21.33 -1.82 2.01
N ASN A 315 -21.70 -0.99 2.99
CA ASN A 315 -22.92 -1.19 3.76
C ASN A 315 -24.16 -1.12 2.85
N MET A 316 -24.20 -0.14 1.93
CA MET A 316 -25.29 0.02 0.96
C MET A 316 -25.46 -1.22 0.07
N MET A 317 -24.37 -1.75 -0.47
CA MET A 317 -24.42 -2.93 -1.34
C MET A 317 -24.82 -4.19 -0.56
N LYS A 318 -24.37 -4.35 0.69
CA LYS A 318 -24.85 -5.41 1.59
C LYS A 318 -26.35 -5.29 1.86
N GLN A 319 -26.85 -4.09 2.11
CA GLN A 319 -28.28 -3.83 2.32
C GLN A 319 -29.12 -4.18 1.08
N ALA A 320 -28.58 -4.01 -0.14
CA ALA A 320 -29.18 -4.47 -1.39
C ALA A 320 -29.12 -6.01 -1.62
N GLY A 321 -28.56 -6.77 -0.67
CA GLY A 321 -28.46 -8.23 -0.76
C GLY A 321 -27.32 -8.73 -1.65
N TYR A 322 -26.31 -7.89 -1.91
CA TYR A 322 -25.10 -8.32 -2.61
C TYR A 322 -24.15 -9.03 -1.66
N LYS A 323 -23.57 -10.13 -2.11
CA LYS A 323 -22.33 -10.66 -1.51
C LYS A 323 -21.18 -9.78 -1.96
N THR A 324 -20.39 -9.30 -1.01
CA THR A 324 -19.38 -8.27 -1.22
C THR A 324 -17.96 -8.84 -1.10
N PHE A 325 -17.08 -8.45 -2.01
CA PHE A 325 -15.70 -8.94 -2.08
C PHE A 325 -14.72 -7.78 -2.18
N TRP A 326 -13.58 -7.89 -1.49
CA TRP A 326 -12.47 -6.94 -1.59
C TRP A 326 -11.18 -7.65 -2.00
N ILE A 327 -10.72 -7.39 -3.22
CA ILE A 327 -9.45 -7.91 -3.74
C ILE A 327 -8.46 -6.74 -3.78
N THR A 328 -7.30 -6.87 -3.16
CA THR A 328 -6.34 -5.76 -3.11
C THR A 328 -4.89 -6.18 -3.17
N ASN A 329 -4.12 -5.40 -3.92
CA ASN A 329 -2.66 -5.49 -3.98
C ASN A 329 -1.97 -4.33 -3.22
N GLN A 330 -2.77 -3.50 -2.53
CA GLN A 330 -2.27 -2.52 -1.58
C GLN A 330 -1.83 -3.19 -0.28
N GLN A 331 -0.82 -2.62 0.39
CA GLN A 331 -0.44 -3.08 1.72
C GLN A 331 -1.57 -2.77 2.70
N THR A 332 -2.10 -3.79 3.36
CA THR A 332 -3.13 -3.64 4.41
C THR A 332 -2.51 -3.73 5.79
N MET A 333 -3.17 -3.15 6.80
CA MET A 333 -2.65 -3.07 8.18
C MET A 333 -1.30 -2.36 8.32
N THR A 334 -1.30 -1.07 8.04
CA THR A 334 -0.28 -0.14 8.56
C THR A 334 -0.97 0.90 9.42
N ALA A 335 -0.21 1.66 10.22
CA ALA A 335 -0.76 2.77 10.98
C ALA A 335 -1.43 3.82 10.07
N ARG A 336 -0.96 3.95 8.83
CA ARG A 336 -1.61 4.78 7.81
C ARG A 336 -2.87 4.08 7.29
N ASN A 337 -2.75 2.84 6.81
CA ASN A 337 -3.80 2.14 6.06
C ASN A 337 -4.87 1.46 6.93
N THR A 338 -5.04 1.89 8.20
CA THR A 338 -6.04 1.30 9.10
C THR A 338 -7.46 1.54 8.59
N MET A 339 -7.80 2.74 8.11
CA MET A 339 -9.12 3.01 7.50
C MET A 339 -9.36 2.20 6.22
N LEU A 340 -8.32 1.98 5.40
CA LEU A 340 -8.44 1.10 4.24
C LEU A 340 -8.75 -0.34 4.67
N THR A 341 -8.15 -0.79 5.78
CA THR A 341 -8.44 -2.11 6.37
C THR A 341 -9.88 -2.16 6.87
N VAL A 342 -10.40 -1.10 7.50
CA VAL A 342 -11.82 -0.98 7.90
C VAL A 342 -12.74 -1.17 6.70
N PHE A 343 -12.54 -0.42 5.61
CA PHE A 343 -13.35 -0.58 4.40
C PHE A 343 -13.27 -2.00 3.82
N SER A 344 -12.08 -2.59 3.77
CA SER A 344 -11.94 -3.97 3.29
C SER A 344 -12.70 -4.98 4.17
N LYS A 345 -12.68 -4.82 5.50
CA LYS A 345 -13.35 -5.71 6.47
C LYS A 345 -14.86 -5.50 6.55
N GLN A 346 -15.39 -4.41 6.00
CA GLN A 346 -16.83 -4.27 5.80
C GLN A 346 -17.38 -5.24 4.72
N THR A 347 -16.53 -5.87 3.89
CA THR A 347 -16.97 -6.87 2.90
C THR A 347 -17.11 -8.28 3.46
N ASP A 348 -17.73 -9.20 2.73
CA ASP A 348 -17.95 -10.59 3.17
C ASP A 348 -16.70 -11.48 2.97
N LYS A 349 -15.90 -11.20 1.94
CA LYS A 349 -14.67 -11.95 1.66
C LYS A 349 -13.54 -11.05 1.13
N GLN A 350 -12.34 -11.21 1.67
CA GLN A 350 -11.16 -10.41 1.30
C GLN A 350 -10.04 -11.26 0.69
N PHE A 351 -9.27 -10.67 -0.21
CA PHE A 351 -8.05 -11.24 -0.80
C PHE A 351 -6.93 -10.20 -0.72
N TYR A 352 -5.95 -10.44 0.15
CA TYR A 352 -4.81 -9.54 0.40
C TYR A 352 -3.55 -10.07 -0.29
N MET A 353 -3.22 -9.48 -1.45
CA MET A 353 -2.15 -9.97 -2.34
C MET A 353 -0.76 -9.46 -1.96
N ASN A 354 -0.69 -8.32 -1.26
CA ASN A 354 0.57 -7.68 -0.88
C ASN A 354 0.71 -7.58 0.65
N GLN A 355 1.63 -8.35 1.23
CA GLN A 355 1.88 -8.40 2.67
C GLN A 355 3.28 -7.86 3.02
N GLN A 356 3.93 -7.16 2.08
CA GLN A 356 5.24 -6.55 2.26
C GLN A 356 5.25 -5.51 3.36
N ARG A 357 6.43 -5.23 3.94
CA ARG A 357 6.56 -4.16 4.96
C ARG A 357 6.34 -2.77 4.38
N THR A 358 6.70 -2.54 3.13
CA THR A 358 6.56 -1.23 2.48
C THR A 358 5.76 -1.33 1.18
N GLN A 359 4.83 -0.40 0.98
CA GLN A 359 4.05 -0.24 -0.25
C GLN A 359 4.90 -0.20 -1.54
N SER A 360 6.12 0.34 -1.45
CA SER A 360 7.02 0.46 -2.60
C SER A 360 7.77 -0.82 -2.94
N ALA A 361 7.48 -1.97 -2.31
CA ALA A 361 8.04 -3.26 -2.74
C ALA A 361 7.54 -3.66 -4.14
N ARG A 362 8.27 -4.55 -4.82
CA ARG A 362 7.86 -5.09 -6.14
C ARG A 362 6.77 -6.14 -5.97
N GLU A 363 5.52 -5.69 -5.94
CA GLU A 363 4.33 -6.52 -6.11
C GLU A 363 3.51 -5.91 -7.25
N TYR A 364 3.19 -6.72 -8.27
CA TYR A 364 2.54 -6.23 -9.49
C TYR A 364 1.03 -6.45 -9.44
N ASP A 365 0.26 -5.51 -9.98
CA ASP A 365 -1.20 -5.58 -9.93
C ASP A 365 -1.81 -6.74 -10.74
N SER A 366 -1.04 -7.43 -11.59
CA SER A 366 -1.49 -8.71 -12.16
C SER A 366 -1.87 -9.74 -11.11
N ASN A 367 -1.37 -9.61 -9.87
CA ASN A 367 -1.73 -10.46 -8.73
C ASN A 367 -3.25 -10.48 -8.45
N VAL A 368 -4.00 -9.45 -8.84
CA VAL A 368 -5.45 -9.40 -8.58
C VAL A 368 -6.27 -10.20 -9.61
N LEU A 369 -5.69 -10.57 -10.75
CA LEU A 369 -6.44 -11.19 -11.87
C LEU A 369 -6.93 -12.60 -11.54
N GLU A 370 -6.11 -13.41 -10.87
CA GLU A 370 -6.49 -14.76 -10.45
C GLU A 370 -7.62 -14.78 -9.40
N PRO A 371 -7.52 -14.05 -8.26
CA PRO A 371 -8.63 -13.98 -7.31
C PRO A 371 -9.87 -13.32 -7.92
N PHE A 372 -9.73 -12.38 -8.87
CA PHE A 372 -10.86 -11.80 -9.59
C PHE A 372 -11.63 -12.87 -10.37
N LYS A 373 -10.95 -13.73 -11.14
CA LYS A 373 -11.57 -14.87 -11.83
C LYS A 373 -12.26 -15.83 -10.85
N ALA A 374 -11.63 -16.10 -9.72
CA ALA A 374 -12.22 -16.97 -8.69
C ALA A 374 -13.52 -16.38 -8.11
N VAL A 375 -13.57 -15.07 -7.87
CA VAL A 375 -14.77 -14.38 -7.38
C VAL A 375 -15.86 -14.28 -8.45
N LEU A 376 -15.50 -14.08 -9.72
CA LEU A 376 -16.46 -14.14 -10.83
C LEU A 376 -17.16 -15.51 -10.89
N ALA A 377 -16.49 -16.60 -10.52
CA ALA A 377 -17.06 -17.94 -10.45
C ALA A 377 -17.85 -18.24 -9.16
N ASP A 378 -17.88 -17.33 -8.17
CA ASP A 378 -18.66 -17.51 -6.94
C ASP A 378 -20.17 -17.65 -7.24
N PRO A 379 -20.89 -18.61 -6.62
CA PRO A 379 -22.28 -18.91 -6.98
C PRO A 379 -23.31 -17.90 -6.47
N ALA A 380 -22.90 -16.87 -5.71
CA ALA A 380 -23.83 -15.86 -5.24
C ALA A 380 -24.51 -15.12 -6.42
N PRO A 381 -25.84 -14.94 -6.38
CA PRO A 381 -26.59 -14.35 -7.50
C PRO A 381 -26.32 -12.85 -7.67
N LYS A 382 -26.16 -12.11 -6.58
CA LYS A 382 -25.78 -10.68 -6.59
C LYS A 382 -24.37 -10.54 -6.00
N LYS A 383 -23.42 -10.03 -6.78
CA LYS A 383 -22.01 -9.88 -6.37
C LYS A 383 -21.54 -8.44 -6.55
N PHE A 384 -20.93 -7.87 -5.52
CA PHE A 384 -20.25 -6.58 -5.59
C PHE A 384 -18.77 -6.81 -5.33
N ILE A 385 -17.94 -6.55 -6.33
CA ILE A 385 -16.52 -6.87 -6.31
C ILE A 385 -15.74 -5.57 -6.35
N ILE A 386 -14.95 -5.32 -5.31
CA ILE A 386 -13.99 -4.21 -5.28
C ILE A 386 -12.60 -4.76 -5.59
N VAL A 387 -11.90 -4.16 -6.54
CA VAL A 387 -10.50 -4.44 -6.87
C VAL A 387 -9.69 -3.17 -6.61
N HIS A 388 -8.75 -3.20 -5.66
CA HIS A 388 -7.95 -2.05 -5.27
C HIS A 388 -6.47 -2.24 -5.60
N LEU A 389 -6.00 -1.44 -6.57
CA LEU A 389 -4.71 -1.55 -7.25
C LEU A 389 -3.62 -0.70 -6.56
N LEU A 390 -2.36 -1.04 -6.81
CA LEU A 390 -1.19 -0.16 -6.57
C LEU A 390 -1.06 0.92 -7.65
N GLY A 391 -1.63 0.69 -8.83
CA GLY A 391 -1.67 1.62 -9.95
C GLY A 391 -0.29 2.14 -10.30
N THR A 392 -0.17 3.47 -10.30
CA THR A 392 1.04 4.19 -10.68
C THR A 392 1.75 4.82 -9.48
N HIS A 393 1.57 4.26 -8.27
CA HIS A 393 2.16 4.79 -7.03
C HIS A 393 3.70 4.79 -7.01
N ILE A 394 4.27 5.80 -6.36
CA ILE A 394 5.72 5.95 -6.15
C ILE A 394 6.31 4.80 -5.28
N LYS A 395 7.50 4.26 -5.57
CA LYS A 395 8.38 4.49 -6.73
C LYS A 395 7.89 3.76 -7.97
N TYR A 396 7.66 4.49 -9.06
CA TYR A 396 6.98 4.02 -10.28
C TYR A 396 7.65 2.80 -10.93
N LYS A 397 8.99 2.74 -10.93
CA LYS A 397 9.79 1.62 -11.44
C LYS A 397 9.46 0.24 -10.85
N PHE A 398 8.79 0.22 -9.70
CA PHE A 398 8.39 -1.00 -9.02
C PHE A 398 6.96 -1.44 -9.36
N ARG A 399 6.22 -0.66 -10.17
CA ARG A 399 4.85 -0.96 -10.60
C ARG A 399 4.77 -1.84 -11.83
N TYR A 400 5.89 -2.04 -12.54
CA TYR A 400 5.98 -2.87 -13.73
C TYR A 400 7.22 -3.78 -13.69
N PRO A 401 7.18 -4.94 -14.37
CA PRO A 401 8.34 -5.82 -14.52
C PRO A 401 9.54 -5.13 -15.14
N GLU A 402 10.75 -5.48 -14.71
CA GLU A 402 12.00 -4.82 -15.14
C GLU A 402 12.24 -4.87 -16.66
N ASN A 403 11.67 -5.87 -17.35
CA ASN A 403 11.76 -6.03 -18.80
C ASN A 403 10.63 -5.34 -19.57
N GLN A 404 9.81 -4.51 -18.92
CA GLN A 404 8.65 -3.81 -19.53
C GLN A 404 8.79 -2.27 -19.54
N GLY A 405 10.01 -1.75 -19.41
CA GLY A 405 10.32 -0.32 -19.54
C GLY A 405 10.29 0.19 -20.99
N LYS A 406 9.12 0.28 -21.63
CA LYS A 406 8.93 0.76 -23.03
C LYS A 406 9.49 2.17 -23.27
N PHE A 407 9.48 3.02 -22.26
CA PHE A 407 9.86 4.43 -22.34
C PHE A 407 11.24 4.72 -21.75
N ASP A 408 11.99 3.70 -21.32
CA ASP A 408 13.31 3.88 -20.73
C ASP A 408 14.26 4.61 -21.69
N GLY A 409 14.86 5.69 -21.21
CA GLY A 409 15.79 6.53 -21.98
C GLY A 409 15.16 7.36 -23.11
N LYS A 410 13.83 7.35 -23.28
CA LYS A 410 13.14 8.13 -24.31
C LYS A 410 12.99 9.59 -23.90
N THR A 411 13.11 10.49 -24.88
CA THR A 411 13.06 11.95 -24.71
C THR A 411 11.94 12.63 -25.50
N ASP A 412 11.18 11.88 -26.31
CA ASP A 412 10.02 12.42 -27.02
C ASP A 412 8.92 12.81 -26.04
N HIS A 413 8.26 13.95 -26.27
CA HIS A 413 7.14 14.44 -25.46
C HIS A 413 7.45 14.56 -23.95
N VAL A 414 8.72 14.82 -23.63
CA VAL A 414 9.20 15.14 -22.27
C VAL A 414 9.31 16.68 -22.15
N PRO A 415 8.92 17.28 -21.02
CA PRO A 415 9.14 18.70 -20.78
C PRO A 415 10.64 19.06 -20.80
N PRO A 416 11.01 20.28 -21.24
CA PRO A 416 12.40 20.68 -21.31
C PRO A 416 13.01 20.88 -19.91
N GLY A 417 14.32 20.67 -19.79
CA GLY A 417 15.07 21.03 -18.59
C GLY A 417 15.01 20.03 -17.43
N LEU A 418 14.56 18.79 -17.68
CA LEU A 418 14.72 17.70 -16.73
C LEU A 418 16.19 17.23 -16.67
N SER A 419 16.67 16.97 -15.46
CA SER A 419 17.91 16.22 -15.21
C SER A 419 17.74 14.74 -15.58
N SER A 420 18.84 13.96 -15.53
CA SER A 420 18.80 12.52 -15.81
C SER A 420 17.82 11.76 -14.90
N ASP A 421 17.80 12.11 -13.62
CA ASP A 421 17.02 11.40 -12.60
C ASP A 421 15.53 11.80 -12.69
N GLU A 422 15.25 13.07 -13.00
CA GLU A 422 13.89 13.55 -13.27
C GLU A 422 13.34 12.90 -14.55
N LEU A 423 14.14 12.78 -15.61
CA LEU A 423 13.79 12.09 -16.86
C LEU A 423 13.51 10.60 -16.64
N GLU A 424 14.35 9.91 -15.86
CA GLU A 424 14.12 8.51 -15.49
C GLU A 424 12.78 8.37 -14.77
N SER A 425 12.51 9.20 -13.77
CA SER A 425 11.24 9.16 -13.03
C SER A 425 10.02 9.49 -13.91
N TYR A 426 10.15 10.41 -14.86
CA TYR A 426 9.09 10.75 -15.81
C TYR A 426 8.74 9.56 -16.71
N ASN A 427 9.76 8.88 -17.24
CA ASN A 427 9.60 7.68 -18.06
C ASN A 427 9.09 6.48 -17.24
N ASP A 428 9.58 6.31 -16.01
CA ASP A 428 9.10 5.26 -15.11
C ASP A 428 7.59 5.40 -14.83
N TYR A 429 7.07 6.63 -14.74
CA TYR A 429 5.63 6.87 -14.58
C TYR A 429 4.82 6.48 -15.83
N ASP A 430 5.33 6.74 -17.04
CA ASP A 430 4.69 6.29 -18.29
C ASP A 430 4.68 4.77 -18.43
N ASN A 431 5.76 4.10 -18.02
CA ASN A 431 5.82 2.65 -17.99
C ASN A 431 4.84 2.05 -16.96
N ALA A 432 4.68 2.71 -15.80
CA ALA A 432 3.67 2.32 -14.82
C ALA A 432 2.26 2.49 -15.38
N ASN A 433 1.98 3.57 -16.13
CA ASN A 433 0.70 3.75 -16.83
C ASN A 433 0.44 2.63 -17.84
N LEU A 434 1.45 2.24 -18.62
CA LEU A 434 1.35 1.13 -19.58
C LEU A 434 1.02 -0.21 -18.90
N TYR A 435 1.59 -0.46 -17.72
CA TYR A 435 1.26 -1.66 -16.97
C TYR A 435 -0.14 -1.60 -16.33
N ASN A 436 -0.53 -0.43 -15.83
CA ASN A 436 -1.88 -0.19 -15.32
C ASN A 436 -2.94 -0.35 -16.42
N ASP A 437 -2.68 0.13 -17.64
CA ASP A 437 -3.51 -0.10 -18.83
C ASP A 437 -3.77 -1.60 -19.07
N TYR A 438 -2.69 -2.40 -19.13
CA TYR A 438 -2.78 -3.85 -19.26
C TYR A 438 -3.65 -4.48 -18.17
N VAL A 439 -3.47 -4.10 -16.91
CA VAL A 439 -4.23 -4.68 -15.78
C VAL A 439 -5.71 -4.31 -15.86
N VAL A 440 -6.03 -3.03 -16.04
CA VAL A 440 -7.43 -2.56 -16.11
C VAL A 440 -8.14 -3.14 -17.33
N ALA A 441 -7.48 -3.15 -18.49
CA ALA A 441 -8.03 -3.79 -19.69
C ALA A 441 -8.22 -5.30 -19.50
N SER A 442 -7.31 -5.98 -18.81
CA SER A 442 -7.44 -7.40 -18.48
C SER A 442 -8.64 -7.68 -17.57
N LEU A 443 -8.89 -6.85 -16.56
CA LEU A 443 -10.08 -6.96 -15.69
C LEU A 443 -11.37 -6.83 -16.50
N ILE A 444 -11.45 -5.87 -17.43
CA ILE A 444 -12.62 -5.70 -18.30
C ILE A 444 -12.78 -6.90 -19.24
N LYS A 445 -11.70 -7.37 -19.87
CA LYS A 445 -11.71 -8.52 -20.78
C LYS A 445 -12.13 -9.81 -20.07
N ASP A 446 -11.54 -10.09 -18.91
CA ASP A 446 -11.86 -11.26 -18.10
C ASP A 446 -13.33 -11.20 -17.62
N TYR A 447 -13.82 -10.01 -17.24
CA TYR A 447 -15.21 -9.85 -16.87
C TYR A 447 -16.15 -10.07 -18.05
N LYS A 448 -15.89 -9.42 -19.19
CA LYS A 448 -16.64 -9.58 -20.45
C LYS A 448 -16.68 -11.04 -20.92
N ALA A 449 -15.59 -11.79 -20.76
CA ALA A 449 -15.49 -13.19 -21.16
C ALA A 449 -16.47 -14.12 -20.40
N THR A 450 -17.04 -13.67 -19.28
CA THR A 450 -18.07 -14.42 -18.53
C THR A 450 -19.50 -14.18 -19.03
N ASP A 451 -19.68 -13.38 -20.09
CA ASP A 451 -20.99 -12.93 -20.59
C ASP A 451 -21.90 -12.40 -19.45
N PRO A 452 -21.41 -11.41 -18.68
CA PRO A 452 -21.99 -11.04 -17.40
C PRO A 452 -23.26 -10.21 -17.55
N ASN A 453 -24.05 -10.14 -16.49
CA ASN A 453 -25.07 -9.11 -16.29
C ASN A 453 -24.55 -8.10 -15.26
N GLY A 454 -24.13 -6.92 -15.70
CA GLY A 454 -23.69 -5.82 -14.83
C GLY A 454 -22.73 -4.86 -15.52
N PHE A 455 -21.98 -4.12 -14.70
CA PHE A 455 -21.01 -3.14 -15.17
C PHE A 455 -19.73 -3.16 -14.33
N LEU A 456 -18.67 -2.57 -14.88
CA LEU A 456 -17.40 -2.31 -14.22
C LEU A 456 -17.11 -0.81 -14.27
N LEU A 457 -16.89 -0.19 -13.11
CA LEU A 457 -16.46 1.20 -13.00
C LEU A 457 -15.00 1.23 -12.53
N TYR A 458 -14.12 1.89 -13.28
CA TYR A 458 -12.74 2.17 -12.88
C TYR A 458 -12.57 3.66 -12.60
N PHE A 459 -11.97 4.00 -11.46
CA PHE A 459 -11.49 5.35 -11.19
C PHE A 459 -10.16 5.30 -10.44
N SER A 460 -9.27 6.27 -10.67
CA SER A 460 -8.11 6.46 -9.78
C SER A 460 -8.52 7.26 -8.55
N ASP A 461 -8.00 6.91 -7.38
CA ASP A 461 -8.24 7.64 -6.14
C ASP A 461 -7.85 9.12 -6.27
N HIS A 462 -6.66 9.39 -6.80
CA HIS A 462 -6.12 10.69 -7.15
C HIS A 462 -5.12 10.58 -8.30
N GLY A 463 -4.66 11.73 -8.78
CA GLY A 463 -3.55 11.84 -9.73
C GLY A 463 -2.19 11.89 -9.04
N GLU A 464 -1.17 12.34 -9.76
CA GLU A 464 0.21 12.49 -9.28
C GLU A 464 0.91 13.53 -10.17
N GLU A 465 1.50 14.59 -9.60
CA GLU A 465 2.32 15.52 -10.39
C GLU A 465 3.65 14.84 -10.72
N VAL A 466 4.03 14.78 -12.01
CA VAL A 466 5.30 14.20 -12.46
C VAL A 466 5.97 15.14 -13.46
N TYR A 467 6.35 16.31 -12.97
CA TYR A 467 6.99 17.39 -13.75
C TYR A 467 6.13 17.95 -14.89
N ASP A 468 4.83 17.71 -14.88
CA ASP A 468 3.88 18.15 -15.91
C ASP A 468 3.66 19.66 -15.89
N THR A 469 3.55 20.23 -14.69
CA THR A 469 3.23 21.65 -14.48
C THR A 469 4.51 22.49 -14.64
N PRO A 470 4.52 23.56 -15.47
CA PRO A 470 5.62 24.52 -15.49
C PRO A 470 5.90 25.07 -14.08
N PRO A 471 7.17 25.18 -13.64
CA PRO A 471 8.41 25.09 -14.44
C PRO A 471 9.02 23.67 -14.53
N HIS A 472 8.22 22.60 -14.36
CA HIS A 472 8.63 21.20 -14.49
C HIS A 472 9.64 20.76 -13.42
N LYS A 473 9.35 21.13 -12.16
CA LYS A 473 10.23 20.88 -11.00
C LYS A 473 9.53 20.24 -9.81
N THR A 474 8.27 19.86 -9.98
CA THR A 474 7.49 19.22 -8.92
C THR A 474 7.27 17.76 -9.29
N GLN A 475 7.46 16.87 -8.32
CA GLN A 475 7.05 15.48 -8.39
C GLN A 475 6.37 15.12 -7.06
N GLY A 476 5.25 14.41 -7.14
CA GLY A 476 4.53 13.93 -5.97
C GLY A 476 3.18 14.62 -5.76
N ARG A 477 2.76 14.69 -4.50
CA ARG A 477 1.46 15.22 -4.09
C ARG A 477 1.59 16.16 -2.91
N ASN A 478 1.01 17.35 -3.03
CA ASN A 478 0.97 18.34 -1.97
C ASN A 478 -0.37 19.08 -1.97
N GLU A 479 -1.24 18.72 -1.02
CA GLU A 479 -2.57 19.32 -0.88
C GLU A 479 -2.52 20.84 -0.60
N ASP A 480 -1.46 21.33 0.05
CA ASP A 480 -1.28 22.76 0.36
C ASP A 480 -0.70 23.56 -0.82
N SER A 481 -0.18 22.89 -1.85
CA SER A 481 0.35 23.51 -3.08
C SER A 481 -0.13 22.71 -4.30
N PRO A 482 -1.44 22.74 -4.59
CA PRO A 482 -2.06 21.87 -5.57
C PRO A 482 -1.65 22.21 -7.01
N THR A 483 -1.45 21.18 -7.83
CA THR A 483 -1.45 21.28 -9.31
C THR A 483 -2.56 20.41 -9.87
N ARG A 484 -3.09 20.73 -11.06
CA ARG A 484 -4.21 19.99 -11.65
C ARG A 484 -3.93 18.50 -11.83
N HIS A 485 -2.70 18.13 -12.21
CA HIS A 485 -2.25 16.76 -12.41
C HIS A 485 -2.29 15.90 -11.13
N MET A 486 -2.33 16.50 -9.94
CA MET A 486 -2.59 15.77 -8.69
C MET A 486 -4.05 15.37 -8.53
N TYR A 487 -4.97 16.03 -9.25
CA TYR A 487 -6.41 15.90 -9.07
C TYR A 487 -7.16 15.31 -10.27
N THR A 488 -6.65 15.45 -11.50
CA THR A 488 -7.28 14.82 -12.66
C THR A 488 -7.14 13.30 -12.58
N VAL A 489 -8.24 12.57 -12.75
CA VAL A 489 -8.25 11.10 -12.66
C VAL A 489 -8.98 10.49 -13.85
N PRO A 490 -8.58 9.30 -14.32
CA PRO A 490 -9.40 8.53 -15.23
C PRO A 490 -10.67 8.05 -14.53
N PHE A 491 -11.77 8.02 -15.27
CA PHE A 491 -13.06 7.52 -14.80
C PHE A 491 -13.76 6.84 -15.97
N LEU A 492 -13.88 5.52 -15.90
CA LEU A 492 -14.33 4.67 -16.99
C LEU A 492 -15.49 3.80 -16.52
N LEU A 493 -16.52 3.65 -17.35
CA LEU A 493 -17.63 2.74 -17.12
C LEU A 493 -17.73 1.76 -18.28
N TRP A 494 -17.52 0.48 -18.04
CA TRP A 494 -17.83 -0.58 -19.00
C TRP A 494 -19.14 -1.27 -18.63
N THR A 495 -20.10 -1.28 -19.54
CA THR A 495 -21.42 -1.89 -19.33
C THR A 495 -21.57 -3.14 -20.20
N SER A 496 -22.01 -4.26 -19.61
CA SER A 496 -22.22 -5.49 -20.37
C SER A 496 -23.46 -5.42 -21.26
N GLU A 497 -23.48 -6.21 -22.34
CA GLU A 497 -24.62 -6.25 -23.28
C GLU A 497 -25.94 -6.62 -22.58
N LYS A 498 -25.91 -7.58 -21.63
CA LYS A 498 -27.09 -7.97 -20.85
C LYS A 498 -27.58 -6.84 -19.94
N TRP A 499 -26.67 -6.12 -19.28
CA TRP A 499 -27.06 -5.00 -18.43
C TRP A 499 -27.64 -3.87 -19.25
N GLN A 500 -27.01 -3.53 -20.38
CA GLN A 500 -27.48 -2.51 -21.31
C GLN A 500 -28.85 -2.85 -21.90
N ALA A 501 -29.10 -4.13 -22.24
CA ALA A 501 -30.39 -4.56 -22.75
C ALA A 501 -31.51 -4.49 -21.70
N ALA A 502 -31.20 -4.83 -20.44
CA ALA A 502 -32.15 -4.77 -19.34
C ALA A 502 -32.38 -3.35 -18.80
N HIS A 503 -31.36 -2.49 -18.89
CA HIS A 503 -31.38 -1.10 -18.39
C HIS A 503 -30.83 -0.13 -19.46
N PRO A 504 -31.56 0.09 -20.57
CA PRO A 504 -31.06 0.90 -21.69
C PRO A 504 -30.73 2.33 -21.24
N ARG A 505 -29.47 2.73 -21.43
CA ARG A 505 -28.96 4.04 -21.04
C ARG A 505 -27.93 4.54 -22.04
N ASP A 506 -28.03 5.80 -22.44
CA ASP A 506 -27.06 6.46 -23.31
C ASP A 506 -26.26 7.46 -22.47
N PHE A 507 -24.96 7.18 -22.30
CA PHE A 507 -24.05 8.03 -21.53
C PHE A 507 -23.26 9.01 -22.41
N SER A 508 -23.48 9.00 -23.74
CA SER A 508 -22.67 9.81 -24.67
C SER A 508 -22.75 11.31 -24.42
N GLN A 509 -23.86 11.79 -23.84
CA GLN A 509 -24.06 13.20 -23.47
C GLN A 509 -23.53 13.55 -22.08
N ASP A 510 -23.07 12.56 -21.32
CA ASP A 510 -22.65 12.72 -19.93
C ASP A 510 -21.12 12.84 -19.78
N VAL A 511 -20.36 12.39 -20.79
CA VAL A 511 -18.89 12.20 -20.72
C VAL A 511 -18.09 13.45 -20.42
N ASP A 512 -18.59 14.64 -20.79
CA ASP A 512 -17.89 15.92 -20.60
C ASP A 512 -18.36 16.69 -19.36
N ARG A 513 -19.26 16.12 -18.55
CA ARG A 513 -19.74 16.75 -17.31
C ARG A 513 -18.60 16.91 -16.31
N LYS A 514 -18.47 18.12 -15.74
CA LYS A 514 -17.53 18.40 -14.66
C LYS A 514 -17.97 17.72 -13.37
N TYR A 515 -17.15 16.81 -12.86
CA TYR A 515 -17.53 15.97 -11.73
C TYR A 515 -16.39 15.81 -10.72
N SER A 516 -16.75 15.67 -9.44
CA SER A 516 -15.83 15.29 -8.37
C SER A 516 -16.07 13.84 -7.98
N SER A 517 -15.01 13.03 -7.85
CA SER A 517 -15.12 11.64 -7.41
C SER A 517 -15.55 11.48 -5.95
N SER A 518 -15.56 12.56 -5.16
CA SER A 518 -16.14 12.55 -3.81
C SER A 518 -17.64 12.19 -3.80
N GLU A 519 -18.34 12.42 -4.91
CA GLU A 519 -19.77 12.13 -5.05
C GLU A 519 -20.04 10.74 -5.65
N LEU A 520 -19.02 9.87 -5.77
CA LEU A 520 -19.09 8.57 -6.46
C LEU A 520 -20.25 7.71 -5.95
N ILE A 521 -20.58 7.77 -4.66
CA ILE A 521 -21.65 6.96 -4.07
C ILE A 521 -23.01 7.24 -4.73
N HIS A 522 -23.28 8.47 -5.16
CA HIS A 522 -24.51 8.84 -5.85
C HIS A 522 -24.53 8.30 -7.28
N THR A 523 -23.42 8.42 -8.01
CA THR A 523 -23.26 7.80 -9.33
C THR A 523 -23.40 6.28 -9.26
N TRP A 524 -22.78 5.64 -8.28
CA TRP A 524 -22.91 4.19 -8.09
C TRP A 524 -24.34 3.78 -7.77
N SER A 525 -25.03 4.51 -6.90
CA SER A 525 -26.43 4.26 -6.56
C SER A 525 -27.32 4.34 -7.80
N ASP A 526 -27.11 5.37 -8.62
CA ASP A 526 -27.82 5.57 -9.88
C ASP A 526 -27.58 4.42 -10.88
N LEU A 527 -26.33 4.02 -11.08
CA LEU A 527 -25.98 2.91 -11.97
C LEU A 527 -26.55 1.57 -11.48
N ALA A 528 -26.56 1.35 -10.16
CA ALA A 528 -27.09 0.14 -9.54
C ALA A 528 -28.63 0.15 -9.38
N GLY A 529 -29.32 1.25 -9.74
CA GLY A 529 -30.76 1.40 -9.59
C GLY A 529 -31.22 1.46 -8.13
N LEU A 530 -30.42 2.02 -7.23
CA LEU A 530 -30.70 2.11 -5.80
C LEU A 530 -31.22 3.50 -5.42
N THR A 531 -32.29 3.54 -4.63
CA THR A 531 -32.83 4.79 -4.07
C THR A 531 -33.11 4.62 -2.58
N TYR A 532 -32.97 5.71 -1.82
CA TYR A 532 -33.08 5.75 -0.36
C TYR A 532 -33.06 7.20 0.14
N ASP A 533 -33.37 7.42 1.41
CA ASP A 533 -33.26 8.74 2.02
C ASP A 533 -31.79 9.17 2.07
N GLY A 534 -31.46 10.24 1.35
CA GLY A 534 -30.09 10.77 1.22
C GLY A 534 -29.43 10.50 -0.13
N TYR A 535 -30.05 9.72 -1.03
CA TYR A 535 -29.63 9.67 -2.43
C TYR A 535 -29.91 11.02 -3.11
N ASP A 536 -28.89 11.60 -3.75
CA ASP A 536 -29.00 12.84 -4.53
C ASP A 536 -28.75 12.56 -6.03
N PRO A 537 -29.81 12.49 -6.87
CA PRO A 537 -29.65 12.25 -8.30
C PRO A 537 -28.94 13.41 -9.01
N THR A 538 -28.94 14.62 -8.43
CA THR A 538 -28.26 15.78 -9.04
C THR A 538 -26.73 15.68 -8.94
N ARG A 539 -26.23 14.80 -8.05
CA ARG A 539 -24.81 14.49 -7.85
C ARG A 539 -24.37 13.19 -8.53
N SER A 540 -25.22 12.54 -9.32
CA SER A 540 -24.81 11.41 -10.16
C SER A 540 -24.43 11.89 -11.56
N ILE A 541 -23.18 11.62 -11.99
CA ILE A 541 -22.68 12.05 -13.30
C ILE A 541 -23.47 11.43 -14.47
N THR A 542 -24.13 10.29 -14.25
CA THR A 542 -24.92 9.55 -15.26
C THR A 542 -26.42 9.80 -15.20
N ASN A 543 -26.85 10.71 -14.33
CA ASN A 543 -28.28 10.99 -14.15
C ASN A 543 -28.72 12.17 -15.03
N PRO A 544 -29.90 12.12 -15.66
CA PRO A 544 -30.42 13.27 -16.40
C PRO A 544 -30.65 14.53 -15.56
N GLN A 545 -30.81 14.39 -14.24
CA GLN A 545 -30.97 15.49 -13.28
C GLN A 545 -29.63 16.07 -12.80
N PHE A 546 -28.50 15.56 -13.30
CA PHE A 546 -27.18 16.02 -12.93
C PHE A 546 -27.08 17.54 -12.99
N LYS A 547 -26.48 18.12 -11.94
CA LYS A 547 -26.22 19.55 -11.86
C LYS A 547 -24.76 19.76 -11.50
N GLU A 548 -24.04 20.50 -12.33
CA GLU A 548 -22.67 20.91 -12.03
C GLU A 548 -22.63 21.69 -10.71
N THR A 549 -21.73 21.28 -9.83
CA THR A 549 -21.39 21.94 -8.57
C THR A 549 -19.91 22.27 -8.56
N THR A 550 -19.51 23.20 -7.70
CA THR A 550 -18.08 23.47 -7.45
C THR A 550 -17.35 22.20 -7.08
N ARG A 551 -16.25 21.91 -7.78
CA ARG A 551 -15.36 20.77 -7.52
C ARG A 551 -14.34 21.19 -6.48
N TRP A 552 -14.69 21.04 -5.21
CA TRP A 552 -13.85 21.51 -4.11
C TRP A 552 -12.59 20.67 -3.98
N ILE A 553 -11.47 21.33 -3.70
CA ILE A 553 -10.21 20.68 -3.33
C ILE A 553 -9.64 21.32 -2.08
N GLY A 554 -8.67 20.64 -1.46
CA GLY A 554 -7.96 21.10 -0.28
C GLY A 554 -8.41 20.42 1.00
N ASN A 555 -7.72 20.73 2.10
CA ASN A 555 -7.94 20.03 3.37
C ASN A 555 -9.24 20.49 4.06
N PRO A 556 -10.28 19.65 4.17
CA PRO A 556 -11.56 20.08 4.73
C PRO A 556 -11.52 20.31 6.25
N TYR A 557 -10.47 19.85 6.93
CA TYR A 557 -10.27 20.04 8.37
C TYR A 557 -9.48 21.32 8.69
N LYS A 558 -8.89 21.99 7.68
CA LYS A 558 -8.27 23.31 7.85
C LYS A 558 -9.30 24.40 7.63
N LYS A 559 -9.34 25.38 8.53
CA LYS A 559 -10.29 26.51 8.46
C LYS A 559 -10.12 27.27 7.14
N ASN A 560 -11.20 27.35 6.35
CA ASN A 560 -11.27 28.09 5.08
C ASN A 560 -10.20 27.67 4.04
N ALA A 561 -9.79 26.40 4.01
CA ALA A 561 -8.77 25.91 3.08
C ALA A 561 -9.32 25.32 1.77
N LEU A 562 -10.65 25.24 1.62
CA LEU A 562 -11.28 24.74 0.40
C LEU A 562 -11.23 25.78 -0.72
N ILE A 563 -10.77 25.37 -1.89
CA ILE A 563 -10.78 26.17 -3.12
C ILE A 563 -11.46 25.40 -4.25
N ASP A 564 -11.92 26.13 -5.27
CA ASP A 564 -12.48 25.52 -6.49
C ASP A 564 -11.34 25.03 -7.39
N TYR A 565 -11.35 23.73 -7.77
CA TYR A 565 -10.39 23.15 -8.70
C TYR A 565 -10.24 23.97 -9.99
N ASP A 566 -11.34 24.54 -10.50
CA ASP A 566 -11.33 25.29 -11.76
C ASP A 566 -10.45 26.55 -11.71
N THR A 567 -10.11 27.03 -10.50
CA THR A 567 -9.21 28.18 -10.32
C THR A 567 -7.73 27.84 -10.49
N LEU A 568 -7.35 26.56 -10.52
CA LEU A 568 -5.97 26.16 -10.75
C LEU A 568 -5.53 26.50 -12.19
N PRO A 569 -4.28 26.94 -12.41
CA PRO A 569 -3.76 27.29 -13.73
C PRO A 569 -3.55 26.06 -14.62
N TYR A 570 -3.24 26.30 -15.91
CA TYR A 570 -2.87 25.28 -16.92
C TYR A 570 -3.96 24.27 -17.29
N GLY A 571 -5.24 24.64 -17.15
CA GLY A 571 -6.38 23.81 -17.57
C GLY A 571 -6.53 23.65 -19.10
N ASP A 572 -5.78 24.43 -19.87
CA ASP A 572 -5.69 24.37 -21.32
C ASP A 572 -4.74 23.26 -21.83
N GLN A 573 -3.94 22.65 -20.95
CA GLN A 573 -3.11 21.50 -21.31
C GLN A 573 -3.97 20.26 -21.64
N VAL A 574 -3.49 19.46 -22.59
CA VAL A 574 -4.18 18.21 -23.01
C VAL A 574 -4.37 17.28 -21.82
N GLY A 575 -5.61 16.82 -21.63
CA GLY A 575 -5.99 15.93 -20.53
C GLY A 575 -6.07 16.61 -19.15
N ASN A 576 -5.90 17.93 -19.06
CA ASN A 576 -5.80 18.67 -17.80
C ASN A 576 -7.00 19.60 -17.48
N GLN A 577 -8.12 19.43 -18.18
CA GLN A 577 -9.33 20.24 -18.04
C GLN A 577 -9.93 20.25 -16.63
#